data_AF-A0A920GU22-F1
#
_entry.id   AF-A0A920GU22-F1
#
_cell.length_a   1.000
_cell.length_b   1.000
_cell.length_c   1.000
_cell.angle_alpha   90.00
_cell.angle_beta   90.00
_cell.angle_gamma   90.00
#
_symmetry.space_group_name_H-M   'P 1'
#
loop_
_entity.id
_entity.type
_entity.pdbx_description
1 polymer ?
#
loop_
_entity_poly.entity_id
_entity_poly.type
_entity_poly.pdbx_seq_one_letter_code
_entity_poly.pdbx_strand_id
1 'polypeptide(L)'
;MTIDGKREQIDSFPIASTKIQELMHQLLEQINACKALSEKLFQVEFQTSRNQDSMISLIYHRKLDEVGKMQLVISIKSYKQQ
;
A
#
# COMPACT_ATOMS: atom_id res chain seq x y z
N MET A 1 1.93 -13.22 -1.02
CA MET A 1 1.82 -13.72 -2.42
C MET A 1 1.57 -15.22 -2.37
N THR A 2 0.99 -15.81 -3.40
CA THR A 2 0.83 -17.27 -3.47
C THR A 2 1.95 -17.84 -4.32
N ILE A 3 2.84 -18.63 -3.71
CA ILE A 3 3.89 -19.39 -4.40
C ILE A 3 3.52 -20.86 -4.23
N ASP A 4 3.34 -21.58 -5.34
CA ASP A 4 2.92 -22.99 -5.34
C ASP A 4 1.67 -23.28 -4.47
N GLY A 5 0.70 -22.36 -4.49
CA GLY A 5 -0.56 -22.51 -3.73
C GLY A 5 -0.47 -22.18 -2.23
N LYS A 6 0.72 -21.81 -1.72
CA LYS A 6 0.93 -21.42 -0.32
C LYS A 6 1.04 -19.91 -0.15
N ARG A 7 0.47 -19.41 0.95
CA ARG A 7 0.63 -18.00 1.32
C ARG A 7 2.03 -17.79 1.85
N GLU A 8 2.82 -17.06 1.09
CA GLU A 8 4.16 -16.65 1.49
C GLU A 8 4.17 -15.16 1.86
N GLN A 9 4.82 -14.87 2.99
CA GLN A 9 5.17 -13.52 3.38
C GLN A 9 6.23 -12.99 2.40
N ILE A 10 6.07 -11.74 1.99
CA ILE A 10 7.07 -11.07 1.16
C ILE A 10 7.72 -10.00 2.01
N ASP A 11 8.99 -10.20 2.34
CA ASP A 11 9.81 -9.20 3.02
C ASP A 11 10.50 -8.26 2.03
N SER A 12 10.71 -8.72 0.79
CA SER A 12 11.29 -7.90 -0.28
C SER A 12 10.72 -8.27 -1.64
N PHE A 13 10.53 -7.26 -2.50
CA PHE A 13 10.02 -7.46 -3.86
C PHE A 13 10.97 -6.80 -4.88
N PRO A 14 12.12 -7.43 -5.16
CA PRO A 14 13.22 -6.85 -5.96
C PRO A 14 12.83 -6.46 -7.39
N ILE A 15 11.76 -7.06 -7.92
CA ILE A 15 11.25 -6.82 -9.28
C ILE A 15 10.54 -5.46 -9.39
N ALA A 16 9.99 -4.93 -8.28
CA ALA A 16 9.37 -3.62 -8.29
C ALA A 16 10.40 -2.48 -8.32
N SER A 17 9.95 -1.30 -8.75
CA SER A 17 10.79 -0.10 -8.71
C SER A 17 11.25 0.21 -7.29
N THR A 18 12.42 0.81 -7.14
CA THR A 18 12.97 1.24 -5.83
C THR A 18 11.96 2.09 -5.05
N LYS A 19 11.22 2.97 -5.75
CA LYS A 19 10.18 3.79 -5.13
C LYS A 19 9.07 2.93 -4.50
N ILE A 20 8.60 1.89 -5.18
CA ILE A 20 7.60 0.97 -4.62
C ILE A 20 8.17 0.24 -3.41
N GLN A 21 9.43 -0.20 -3.45
CA GLN A 21 10.06 -0.89 -2.32
C GLN A 21 10.16 -0.02 -1.06
N GLU A 22 10.52 1.26 -1.23
CA GLU A 22 10.55 2.26 -0.15
C GLU A 22 9.15 2.50 0.42
N LEU A 23 8.18 2.73 -0.46
CA LEU A 23 6.80 2.99 -0.07
C LEU A 23 6.16 1.78 0.63
N MET A 24 6.49 0.57 0.19
CA MET A 24 6.02 -0.66 0.81
C MET A 24 6.50 -0.77 2.26
N HIS A 25 7.79 -0.49 2.53
CA HIS A 25 8.33 -0.48 3.89
C HIS A 25 7.63 0.56 4.77
N GLN A 26 7.56 1.82 4.32
CA GLN A 26 6.94 2.90 5.09
C GLN A 26 5.45 2.66 5.38
N LEU A 27 4.73 2.05 4.43
CA LEU A 27 3.32 1.74 4.61
C LEU A 27 3.12 0.57 5.58
N LEU A 28 3.95 -0.47 5.50
CA LEU A 28 3.89 -1.61 6.42
C LEU A 28 4.11 -1.17 7.88
N GLU A 29 5.06 -0.27 8.14
CA GLU A 29 5.26 0.30 9.47
C GLU A 29 3.99 1.00 9.99
N GLN A 30 3.34 1.81 9.15
CA GLN A 30 2.10 2.51 9.52
C GLN A 30 0.91 1.55 9.74
N ILE A 31 0.75 0.54 8.88
CA ILE A 31 -0.29 -0.49 9.03
C ILE A 31 -0.10 -1.27 10.33
N ASN A 32 1.14 -1.64 10.65
CA ASN A 32 1.47 -2.41 11.85
C ASN A 32 1.32 -1.56 13.12
N ALA A 33 1.57 -0.26 13.06
CA ALA A 33 1.39 0.67 14.18
C ALA A 33 -0.07 1.05 14.42
N CYS A 34 -0.95 0.95 13.42
CA CYS A 34 -2.34 1.40 13.49
C CYS A 34 -3.33 0.28 13.18
N LYS A 35 -3.98 -0.26 14.22
CA LYS A 35 -5.00 -1.31 14.08
C LYS A 35 -6.14 -0.95 13.13
N ALA A 36 -6.54 0.33 13.07
CA ALA A 36 -7.60 0.78 12.18
C ALA A 36 -7.25 0.63 10.68
N LEU A 37 -5.95 0.68 10.33
CA LEU A 37 -5.45 0.51 8.97
C LEU A 37 -5.31 -0.97 8.59
N SER A 38 -4.96 -1.85 9.54
CA SER A 38 -4.85 -3.29 9.28
C SER A 38 -6.21 -4.01 9.34
N GLU A 39 -7.18 -3.47 10.09
CA GLU A 39 -8.47 -4.09 10.26
C GLU A 39 -9.27 -4.19 8.95
N LYS A 40 -9.52 -5.44 8.53
CA LYS A 40 -10.21 -5.80 7.29
C LYS A 40 -9.49 -5.32 6.02
N LEU A 41 -8.21 -4.94 6.11
CA LEU A 41 -7.39 -4.67 4.93
C LEU A 41 -7.13 -5.99 4.19
N PHE A 42 -7.50 -6.02 2.92
CA PHE A 42 -7.37 -7.21 2.07
C PHE A 42 -6.22 -7.09 1.09
N GLN A 43 -6.05 -5.91 0.49
CA GLN A 43 -5.06 -5.68 -0.56
C GLN A 43 -4.55 -4.24 -0.53
N VAL A 44 -3.30 -4.08 -0.92
CA VAL A 44 -2.67 -2.79 -1.19
C VAL A 44 -2.18 -2.79 -2.62
N GLU A 45 -2.46 -1.72 -3.36
CA GLU A 45 -1.95 -1.52 -4.72
C GLU A 45 -1.03 -0.31 -4.77
N PHE A 46 0.11 -0.48 -5.43
CA PHE A 46 1.07 0.58 -5.68
C PHE A 46 1.13 0.87 -7.18
N GLN A 47 1.01 2.13 -7.54
CA GLN A 47 1.16 2.60 -8.91
C GLN A 47 2.15 3.77 -8.91
N THR A 48 3.16 3.71 -9.78
CA THR A 48 4.16 4.77 -9.93
C THR A 48 4.22 5.24 -11.37
N SER A 49 4.22 6.56 -11.60
CA SER A 49 4.36 7.15 -12.93
C SER A 49 5.85 7.39 -13.26
N ARG A 50 6.15 7.60 -14.55
CA ARG A 50 7.50 8.02 -15.00
C ARG A 50 7.93 9.37 -14.42
N ASN A 51 6.99 10.19 -13.96
CA ASN A 51 7.24 11.49 -13.36
C ASN A 51 7.41 11.42 -11.83
N GLN A 52 7.61 10.21 -11.27
CA GLN A 52 7.77 9.94 -9.84
C GLN A 52 6.52 10.17 -8.99
N ASP A 53 5.37 10.45 -9.60
CA ASP A 53 4.10 10.42 -8.87
C ASP A 53 3.80 8.99 -8.43
N SER A 54 3.31 8.85 -7.21
CA SER A 54 2.98 7.56 -6.63
C SER A 54 1.57 7.60 -6.08
N MET A 55 0.80 6.56 -6.38
CA MET A 55 -0.53 6.34 -5.85
C MET A 55 -0.55 5.01 -5.10
N ILE A 56 -1.10 5.04 -3.89
CA ILE A 56 -1.29 3.87 -3.04
C ILE A 56 -2.78 3.73 -2.78
N SER A 57 -3.32 2.55 -3.06
CA SER A 57 -4.72 2.21 -2.78
C SER A 57 -4.80 1.14 -1.70
N LEU A 58 -5.56 1.41 -0.64
CA LEU A 58 -5.87 0.45 0.44
C LEU A 58 -7.27 -0.12 0.21
N ILE A 59 -7.38 -1.43 0.01
CA ILE A 59 -8.63 -2.12 -0.32
C ILE A 59 -9.10 -2.92 0.90
N TYR A 60 -10.28 -2.57 1.42
CA TYR A 60 -10.84 -3.18 2.62
C TYR A 60 -12.07 -4.06 2.30
N HIS A 61 -12.19 -5.19 2.99
CA HIS A 61 -13.42 -5.99 3.03
C HIS A 61 -14.40 -5.40 4.06
N ARG A 62 -15.13 -4.35 3.69
CA ARG A 62 -16.20 -3.76 4.52
C ARG A 62 -17.52 -3.77 3.76
N LYS A 63 -18.63 -3.98 4.47
CA LYS A 63 -19.96 -3.80 3.88
C LYS A 63 -20.11 -2.31 3.53
N LEU A 64 -20.69 -2.03 2.37
CA LEU A 64 -20.85 -0.69 1.83
C LEU A 64 -21.63 0.24 2.77
N ASP A 65 -22.44 -0.35 3.65
CA ASP A 65 -23.35 0.35 4.56
C ASP A 65 -22.66 1.05 5.74
N GLU A 66 -21.39 0.76 6.05
CA GLU A 66 -20.69 1.34 7.22
C GLU A 66 -19.57 2.33 6.89
N VAL A 67 -19.21 2.52 5.62
CA VAL A 67 -18.10 3.41 5.26
C VAL A 67 -18.42 4.19 4.01
N GLY A 68 -18.96 5.40 4.19
CA GLY A 68 -18.93 6.43 3.16
C GLY A 68 -17.48 6.57 2.67
N LYS A 69 -17.24 6.19 1.41
CA LYS A 69 -15.98 6.34 0.65
C LYS A 69 -14.77 6.82 1.47
N MET A 70 -14.10 5.91 2.18
CA MET A 70 -12.76 6.23 2.70
C MET A 70 -11.74 5.98 1.59
N GLN A 71 -11.71 6.87 0.61
CA GLN A 71 -10.63 6.95 -0.36
C GLN A 71 -9.46 7.66 0.33
N LEU A 72 -8.69 6.92 1.13
CA LEU A 72 -7.44 7.45 1.67
C LEU A 72 -6.40 7.47 0.55
N VAL A 73 -6.43 8.51 -0.29
CA VAL A 73 -5.35 8.79 -1.23
C VAL A 73 -4.19 9.35 -0.43
N ILE A 74 -3.27 8.50 0.00
CA ILE A 74 -1.99 8.98 0.52
C ILE A 74 -1.18 9.46 -0.68
N SER A 75 -1.38 10.73 -1.07
CA SER A 75 -0.54 11.40 -2.04
C SER A 75 0.80 11.72 -1.35
N ILE A 76 1.78 10.85 -1.52
CA ILE A 76 3.16 11.19 -1.14
C ILE A 76 3.72 12.03 -2.28
N LYS A 77 3.47 13.34 -2.23
CA LYS A 77 4.18 14.28 -3.11
C LYS A 77 5.64 14.24 -2.68
N SER A 78 6.48 13.66 -3.53
CA SER A 78 7.92 13.85 -3.43
C SER A 78 8.18 15.35 -3.54
N TYR A 79 8.42 16.02 -2.41
CA TYR A 79 9.02 17.34 -2.41
C TYR A 79 10.40 17.20 -3.04
N LYS A 80 10.56 17.69 -4.28
CA LYS A 80 11.88 18.06 -4.77
C LYS A 80 12.39 19.18 -3.89
N GLN A 81 13.25 18.84 -2.94
CA GLN A 81 14.23 19.80 -2.44
C GLN A 81 15.39 19.77 -3.44
N GLN A 82 15.53 20.89 -4.16
CA GLN A 82 16.55 21.27 -5.14
C GLN A 82 16.30 20.85 -6.60
#